data_AF-J0A617-F1
#
_entry.id   AF-J0A617-F1
#
_cell.length_a   1.000
_cell.length_b   1.000
_cell.length_c   1.000
_cell.angle_alpha   90.00
_cell.angle_beta   90.00
_cell.angle_gamma   90.00
#
_symmetry.space_group_name_H-M   'P 1'
#
loop_
_entity.id
_entity.type
_entity.pdbx_description
1 polymer ?
#
loop_
_entity_poly.entity_id
_entity_poly.type
_entity_poly.pdbx_seq_one_letter_code
_entity_poly.pdbx_strand_id
1 'polypeptide(L)'
;MSLVSSVFLMCLDTQVLVFGDCTIIPNPSPKELAEIATTSVQTAKQFNIAPKVALLSYATGDSAQGEMIDKINEAREIAQKLDPQLEIDGPLQFDASIDKGVAKKKCLTAKWPGKLAFLSSQI
;
A
#
# COMPACT_ATOMS: atom_id res chain seq x y z
N MET A 1 -9.32 -3.69 -19.27
CA MET A 1 -9.55 -2.23 -19.27
C MET A 1 -8.49 -1.65 -18.36
N SER A 2 -7.70 -0.67 -18.78
CA SER A 2 -6.65 -0.07 -17.94
C SER A 2 -7.27 0.98 -17.03
N LEU A 3 -7.21 0.77 -15.72
CA LEU A 3 -7.59 1.78 -14.73
C LEU A 3 -6.63 2.96 -14.80
N VAL A 4 -7.15 4.18 -14.86
CA VAL A 4 -6.33 5.40 -14.80
C VAL A 4 -6.30 5.87 -13.34
N SER A 5 -5.11 5.93 -12.75
CA SER A 5 -4.89 6.38 -11.38
C SER A 5 -3.82 7.47 -11.33
N SER A 6 -3.83 8.29 -10.26
CA SER A 6 -2.77 9.27 -10.01
C SER A 6 -1.65 8.69 -9.16
N VAL A 7 -0.41 9.15 -9.33
CA VAL A 7 0.71 8.80 -8.42
C VAL A 7 1.44 10.07 -8.00
N PHE A 8 1.64 10.26 -6.69
CA PHE A 8 2.47 11.34 -6.15
C PHE A 8 3.80 10.79 -5.65
N LEU A 9 4.90 11.46 -6.00
CA LEU A 9 6.23 11.20 -5.45
C LEU A 9 6.53 12.27 -4.39
N MET A 10 6.65 11.85 -3.14
CA MET A 10 7.03 12.71 -2.02
C MET A 10 8.52 12.53 -1.75
N CYS A 11 9.32 13.51 -2.15
CA CYS A 11 10.76 13.53 -1.95
C CYS A 11 11.09 14.17 -0.60
N LEU A 12 11.44 13.33 0.37
CA LEU A 12 12.01 13.75 1.65
C LEU A 12 13.54 13.74 1.56
N ASP A 13 14.22 14.42 2.48
CA ASP A 13 15.69 14.54 2.48
C ASP A 13 16.42 13.19 2.42
N THR A 14 15.82 12.13 2.98
CA THR A 14 16.43 10.81 3.12
C THR A 14 15.71 9.70 2.35
N GLN A 15 14.52 9.95 1.80
CA GLN A 15 13.71 8.92 1.17
C GLN A 15 12.67 9.48 0.20
N VAL A 16 12.22 8.64 -0.74
CA VAL A 16 11.08 8.95 -1.61
C VAL A 16 9.93 8.04 -1.22
N LEU A 17 8.76 8.64 -0.99
CA LEU A 17 7.50 7.94 -0.80
C LEU A 17 6.66 8.07 -2.07
N VAL A 18 5.91 7.04 -2.38
CA VAL A 18 4.99 6.98 -3.52
C VAL A 18 3.58 6.90 -2.96
N PHE A 19 2.66 7.72 -3.44
CA PHE A 19 1.25 7.65 -3.04
C PHE A 19 0.40 7.34 -4.26
N GLY A 20 -0.29 6.20 -4.22
CA GLY A 20 -1.17 5.70 -5.25
C GLY A 20 -2.60 6.19 -5.05
N ASP A 21 -3.12 6.81 -6.10
CA ASP A 21 -4.49 7.30 -6.30
C ASP A 21 -5.10 8.13 -5.17
N CYS A 22 -4.49 9.28 -4.88
CA CYS A 22 -5.03 10.25 -3.93
C CYS A 22 -6.03 11.24 -4.54
N THR A 23 -6.37 11.13 -5.84
CA THR A 23 -7.13 12.18 -6.54
C THR A 23 -8.22 11.72 -7.49
N ILE A 24 -8.16 10.49 -8.03
CA ILE A 24 -9.05 10.09 -9.13
C ILE A 24 -10.16 9.16 -8.62
N ILE A 25 -9.83 8.16 -7.78
CA ILE A 25 -10.79 7.13 -7.36
C ILE A 25 -11.08 7.26 -5.86
N PRO A 26 -12.24 7.85 -5.45
CA PRO A 26 -12.51 8.13 -4.04
C PRO A 26 -12.70 6.89 -3.17
N ASN A 27 -13.39 5.87 -3.68
CA ASN A 27 -13.66 4.63 -2.96
C ASN A 27 -13.38 3.42 -3.88
N PRO A 28 -12.10 3.09 -4.11
CA PRO A 28 -11.73 1.99 -4.99
C PRO A 28 -12.24 0.66 -4.42
N SER A 29 -12.76 -0.21 -5.28
CA SER A 29 -13.03 -1.61 -4.96
C SER A 29 -11.74 -2.37 -4.63
N PRO A 30 -11.80 -3.56 -4.00
CA PRO A 30 -10.62 -4.38 -3.74
C PRO A 30 -9.77 -4.64 -4.99
N LYS A 31 -10.43 -4.89 -6.13
CA LYS A 31 -9.78 -5.10 -7.42
C LYS A 31 -9.09 -3.83 -7.93
N GLU A 32 -9.77 -2.69 -7.85
CA GLU A 32 -9.17 -1.41 -8.24
C GLU A 32 -7.98 -1.06 -7.33
N LEU A 33 -8.07 -1.29 -6.02
CA LEU A 33 -6.93 -1.12 -5.10
C LEU A 33 -5.72 -1.98 -5.50
N ALA A 34 -5.95 -3.23 -5.89
CA ALA A 34 -4.89 -4.12 -6.35
C ALA A 34 -4.25 -3.64 -7.67
N GLU A 35 -5.07 -3.14 -8.60
CA GLU A 35 -4.60 -2.54 -9.85
C GLU A 35 -3.82 -1.25 -9.60
N ILE A 36 -4.29 -0.35 -8.73
CA ILE A 36 -3.58 0.87 -8.32
C ILE A 36 -2.25 0.51 -7.65
N ALA A 37 -2.22 -0.51 -6.78
CA ALA A 37 -0.99 -0.97 -6.14
C ALA A 37 0.05 -1.41 -7.18
N THR A 38 -0.36 -2.27 -8.11
CA THR A 38 0.51 -2.86 -9.13
C THR A 38 1.03 -1.78 -10.08
N THR A 39 0.15 -0.89 -10.56
CA THR A 39 0.52 0.21 -11.46
C THR A 39 1.42 1.23 -10.77
N SER A 40 1.15 1.57 -9.50
CA SER A 40 2.01 2.46 -8.71
C SER A 40 3.42 1.89 -8.54
N VAL A 41 3.54 0.57 -8.35
CA VAL A 41 4.86 -0.10 -8.30
C VAL A 41 5.58 -0.04 -9.64
N GLN A 42 4.87 -0.26 -10.75
CA GLN A 42 5.46 -0.14 -12.08
C GLN A 42 5.95 1.28 -12.35
N THR A 43 5.17 2.30 -12.01
CA THR A 43 5.59 3.71 -12.10
C THR A 43 6.81 3.98 -11.23
N ALA A 44 6.82 3.56 -9.96
CA ALA A 44 7.96 3.75 -9.06
C ALA A 44 9.25 3.10 -9.61
N LYS A 45 9.15 1.89 -10.18
CA LYS A 45 10.27 1.19 -10.82
C LYS A 45 10.87 1.99 -11.99
N GLN A 46 10.05 2.71 -12.76
CA GLN A 46 10.52 3.59 -13.84
C GLN A 46 11.40 4.75 -13.33
N PHE A 47 11.20 5.18 -12.08
CA PHE A 47 12.03 6.17 -11.39
C PHE A 47 13.21 5.55 -10.62
N ASN A 48 13.55 4.28 -10.89
CA ASN A 48 14.57 3.50 -10.16
C ASN A 48 14.31 3.42 -8.64
N ILE A 49 13.05 3.51 -8.23
CA ILE A 49 12.61 3.26 -6.86
C ILE A 49 12.22 1.79 -6.79
N ALA A 50 12.73 1.06 -5.79
CA ALA A 50 12.28 -0.29 -5.46
C ALA A 50 11.22 -0.18 -4.35
N PRO A 51 9.92 -0.13 -4.68
CA PRO A 51 8.88 0.12 -3.69
C PRO A 51 8.52 -1.15 -2.93
N LYS A 52 8.16 -0.99 -1.66
CA LYS A 52 7.33 -1.92 -0.90
C LYS A 52 5.96 -1.28 -0.72
N VAL A 53 4.89 -2.02 -0.96
CA VAL A 53 3.52 -1.49 -0.91
C VAL A 53 2.93 -1.69 0.48
N ALA A 54 2.40 -0.63 1.07
CA ALA A 54 1.54 -0.70 2.25
C ALA A 54 0.10 -0.34 1.85
N LEU A 55 -0.82 -1.28 2.03
CA LEU A 55 -2.25 -0.98 2.00
C LEU A 55 -2.66 -0.40 3.35
N LEU A 56 -3.00 0.89 3.35
CA LEU A 56 -3.30 1.60 4.58
C LEU A 56 -4.72 1.32 5.08
N SER A 57 -4.86 1.27 6.40
CA SER A 57 -6.15 1.23 7.09
C SER A 57 -6.03 1.88 8.47
N TYR A 58 -7.16 2.10 9.14
CA TYR A 58 -7.21 2.62 10.50
C TYR A 58 -6.70 1.60 11.55
N ALA A 59 -6.56 0.32 11.17
CA ALA A 59 -6.06 -0.75 12.02
C ALA A 59 -4.92 -1.54 11.34
N THR A 60 -4.18 -2.28 12.15
CA THR A 60 -3.02 -3.08 11.71
C THR A 60 -3.28 -4.56 12.00
N GLY A 61 -3.11 -5.43 11.00
CA GLY A 61 -3.37 -6.87 11.14
C GLY A 61 -4.83 -7.17 11.55
N ASP A 62 -5.03 -8.15 12.42
CA ASP A 62 -6.36 -8.58 12.89
C ASP A 62 -6.90 -7.74 14.06
N SER A 63 -6.29 -6.60 14.37
CA SER A 63 -6.68 -5.75 15.51
C SER A 63 -8.05 -5.08 15.35
N ALA A 64 -8.62 -5.10 14.15
CA ALA A 64 -9.99 -4.67 13.88
C ALA A 64 -10.65 -5.58 12.83
N GLN A 65 -11.98 -5.58 12.82
CA GLN A 65 -12.81 -6.28 11.84
C GLN A 65 -13.80 -5.30 11.21
N GLY A 66 -14.19 -5.55 9.97
CA GLY A 66 -15.20 -4.76 9.26
C GLY A 66 -14.91 -4.62 7.78
N GLU A 67 -15.87 -4.10 7.03
CA GLU A 67 -15.86 -4.05 5.55
C GLU A 67 -14.60 -3.41 4.97
N MET A 68 -14.04 -2.39 5.64
CA MET A 68 -12.81 -1.72 5.21
C MET A 68 -11.57 -2.61 5.38
N ILE A 69 -11.53 -3.42 6.44
CA ILE A 69 -10.44 -4.39 6.68
C ILE A 69 -10.52 -5.52 5.66
N ASP A 70 -11.72 -6.06 5.45
CA ASP A 70 -11.97 -7.13 4.48
C ASP A 70 -11.61 -6.69 3.05
N LYS A 71 -11.99 -5.46 2.68
CA LYS A 71 -11.60 -4.84 1.41
C LYS A 71 -10.09 -4.78 1.21
N ILE A 72 -9.33 -4.43 2.24
CA ILE A 72 -7.86 -4.34 2.17
C ILE A 72 -7.23 -5.73 2.09
N ASN A 73 -7.74 -6.69 2.85
CA ASN A 73 -7.29 -8.08 2.77
C ASN A 73 -7.54 -8.67 1.38
N GLU A 74 -8.73 -8.48 0.83
CA GLU A 74 -9.07 -8.94 -0.52
C GLU A 74 -8.20 -8.25 -1.58
N ALA A 75 -7.97 -6.93 -1.47
CA ALA A 75 -7.07 -6.21 -2.36
C ALA A 75 -5.63 -6.76 -2.31
N ARG A 76 -5.13 -7.09 -1.11
CA ARG A 76 -3.81 -7.71 -0.93
C ARG A 76 -3.73 -9.04 -1.66
N GLU A 77 -4.72 -9.90 -1.46
CA GLU A 77 -4.76 -11.21 -2.11
C GLU A 77 -4.84 -11.10 -3.63
N ILE A 78 -5.66 -10.19 -4.16
CA ILE A 78 -5.77 -9.95 -5.60
C ILE A 78 -4.42 -9.45 -6.14
N ALA A 79 -3.79 -8.47 -5.48
CA ALA A 79 -2.50 -7.93 -5.91
C ALA A 79 -1.41 -9.01 -5.92
N GLN A 80 -1.37 -9.88 -4.91
CA GLN A 80 -0.41 -10.98 -4.83
C GLN A 80 -0.66 -12.06 -5.89
N LYS A 81 -1.92 -12.27 -6.30
CA LYS A 81 -2.27 -13.16 -7.44
C LYS A 81 -1.86 -12.54 -8.77
N LEU A 82 -1.95 -11.21 -8.91
CA LEU A 82 -1.55 -10.49 -10.13
C LEU A 82 -0.03 -10.43 -10.30
N ASP A 83 0.70 -10.22 -9.20
CA ASP A 83 2.16 -10.22 -9.16
C ASP A 83 2.66 -10.93 -7.88
N PRO A 84 3.00 -12.23 -7.95
CA PRO A 84 3.50 -12.98 -6.81
C PRO A 84 4.82 -12.47 -6.23
N GLN A 85 5.58 -11.66 -6.98
CA GLN A 85 6.83 -11.04 -6.52
C GLN A 85 6.60 -9.67 -5.89
N LEU A 86 5.36 -9.16 -5.90
CA LEU A 86 5.01 -7.88 -5.30
C LEU A 86 5.22 -7.95 -3.78
N GLU A 87 6.12 -7.11 -3.28
CA GLU A 87 6.27 -6.88 -1.85
C GLU A 87 5.14 -5.97 -1.36
N ILE A 88 3.99 -6.57 -1.02
CA ILE A 88 2.81 -5.90 -0.50
C ILE A 88 2.43 -6.43 0.89
N ASP A 89 2.03 -5.53 1.78
CA ASP A 89 1.45 -5.88 3.07
C ASP A 89 0.33 -4.92 3.47
N GLY A 90 -0.53 -5.36 4.39
CA GLY A 90 -1.81 -4.71 4.66
C GLY A 90 -2.78 -5.66 5.37
N PRO A 91 -3.74 -5.14 6.14
CA PRO A 91 -3.97 -3.74 6.49
C PRO A 91 -2.93 -3.18 7.47
N LEU A 92 -2.46 -1.96 7.23
CA LEU A 92 -1.45 -1.28 8.05
C LEU A 92 -1.88 0.14 8.42
N GLN A 93 -1.73 0.52 9.68
CA GLN A 93 -1.71 1.94 10.04
C GLN A 93 -0.44 2.62 9.49
N PHE A 94 -0.57 3.92 9.17
CA PHE A 94 0.51 4.71 8.57
C PHE A 94 1.80 4.67 9.40
N ASP A 95 1.69 4.82 10.73
CA ASP A 95 2.81 4.76 11.67
C ASP A 95 3.59 3.43 11.58
N ALA A 96 2.87 2.32 11.50
CA ALA A 96 3.42 0.98 11.39
C ALA A 96 4.07 0.72 10.03
N SER A 97 3.63 1.45 9.01
CA SER A 97 4.16 1.34 7.66
C SER A 97 5.49 2.09 7.50
N ILE A 98 5.71 3.22 8.21
CA ILE A 98 6.94 4.03 8.06
C ILE A 98 7.99 3.78 9.14
N ASP A 99 7.60 3.37 10.35
CA ASP A 99 8.50 3.25 11.49
C ASP A 99 8.76 1.77 11.87
N LYS A 100 10.03 1.35 11.83
CA LYS A 100 10.46 -0.01 12.21
C LYS A 100 10.04 -0.39 13.63
N GLY A 101 10.17 0.54 14.56
CA GLY A 101 9.87 0.33 15.97
C GLY A 101 8.38 0.12 16.17
N VAL A 102 7.54 0.90 15.51
CA VAL A 102 6.07 0.74 15.52
C VAL A 102 5.67 -0.56 14.83
N ALA A 103 6.26 -0.88 13.68
CA ALA A 103 5.99 -2.13 12.97
C ALA A 103 6.25 -3.36 13.84
N LYS A 104 7.43 -3.38 14.50
CA LYS A 104 7.83 -4.46 15.41
C LYS A 104 6.90 -4.55 16.63
N LYS A 105 6.48 -3.42 17.19
CA LYS A 105 5.54 -3.38 18.33
C LYS A 105 4.16 -3.90 17.97
N LYS A 106 3.69 -3.65 16.75
CA LYS A 106 2.40 -4.15 16.24
C LYS A 106 2.48 -5.56 15.65
N CYS A 107 3.54 -6.32 15.99
CA CYS A 107 3.76 -7.71 15.58
C CYS A 107 3.69 -7.95 14.07
N LEU A 108 4.04 -6.94 13.27
CA LEU A 108 4.12 -7.10 11.82
C LEU A 108 5.29 -8.00 11.47
N THR A 109 5.11 -8.87 10.47
CA THR A 109 6.18 -9.75 10.01
C THR A 109 7.44 -8.93 9.70
N ALA A 110 8.61 -9.50 9.99
CA ALA A 110 9.91 -8.81 9.98
C ALA A 110 10.38 -8.25 8.60
N LYS A 111 9.49 -8.20 7.60
CA LYS A 111 9.74 -7.73 6.23
C LYS A 111 9.75 -6.19 6.08
N TRP A 112 9.35 -5.45 7.11
CA TRP A 112 9.26 -3.99 7.09
C TRP A 112 10.48 -3.30 7.71
N PRO A 113 11.08 -2.27 7.05
CA PRO A 113 10.50 -1.37 6.04
C PRO A 113 11.26 -1.34 4.71
N GLY A 114 10.69 -0.64 3.73
CA GLY A 114 11.29 -0.27 2.45
C GLY A 114 10.75 1.09 1.98
N LYS A 115 11.09 1.54 0.78
CA LYS A 115 10.55 2.78 0.20
C LYS A 115 9.06 2.56 -0.10
N LEU A 116 8.15 3.29 0.55
CA LEU A 116 6.72 2.95 0.54
C LEU A 116 5.99 3.43 -0.69
N ALA A 117 5.11 2.58 -1.21
CA ALA A 117 3.91 3.00 -1.91
C ALA A 117 2.70 2.95 -0.96
N PHE A 118 2.08 4.09 -0.68
CA PHE A 118 0.86 4.23 0.12
C PHE A 118 -0.37 4.21 -0.78
N LEU A 119 -1.41 3.50 -0.35
CA LEU A 119 -2.71 3.54 -1.01
C LEU A 119 -3.72 4.00 0.03
N SER A 120 -4.15 5.26 -0.08
CA SER A 120 -5.22 5.78 0.78
C SER A 120 -6.56 5.36 0.20
N SER A 121 -7.21 4.34 0.76
CA SER A 121 -8.67 4.43 0.84
C SER A 121 -8.94 5.51 1.89
N GLN A 122 -9.56 6.61 1.50
CA GLN A 122 -9.89 7.72 2.41
C GLN A 122 -10.33 7.16 3.78
N ILE A 123 -9.57 7.51 4.82
CA ILE A 123 -9.84 7.16 6.22
C ILE A 123 -10.79 8.23 6.77
#